data_AF-A0A2I1GVY1-F1
#
_entry.id   AF-A0A2I1GVY1-F1
#
_cell.length_a   1.000
_cell.length_b   1.000
_cell.length_c   1.000
_cell.angle_alpha   90.00
_cell.angle_beta   90.00
_cell.angle_gamma   90.00
#
_symmetry.space_group_name_H-M   'P 1'
#
loop_
_entity.id
_entity.type
_entity.pdbx_description
1 polymer ?
#
loop_
_entity_poly.entity_id
_entity_poly.type
_entity_poly.pdbx_seq_one_letter_code
_entity_poly.pdbx_strand_id
1 'polypeptide(L)'
;MRESNFSFPSQNRASVCITAALYDRRALDCTAILPLINSLTHLTYLTSTSPRIREILTMDGGLERLVRILKTTKVNDKRSGWKWSMAFQCVANVGVRGSETIRTRVVDAGMVPVIITVLDNFLKALDHVRLEKEQ
;
A
#
# COMPACT_ATOMS: atom_id res chain seq x y z
N MET A 1 27.31 3.57 10.22
CA MET A 1 26.92 3.46 8.80
C MET A 1 25.49 3.95 8.66
N ARG A 2 25.27 5.05 7.94
CA ARG A 2 23.92 5.56 7.67
C ARG A 2 23.83 5.93 6.19
N GLU A 3 23.51 4.95 5.36
CA GLU A 3 23.12 5.21 3.97
C GLU A 3 21.76 4.58 3.66
N SER A 4 20.87 5.44 3.15
CA SER A 4 19.79 5.20 2.18
C SER A 4 18.62 6.14 2.48
N ASN A 5 18.82 7.43 2.24
CA ASN A 5 17.71 8.28 1.84
C ASN A 5 18.23 9.06 0.64
N PHE A 6 17.62 8.85 -0.53
CA PHE A 6 17.85 9.72 -1.68
C PHE A 6 17.55 11.15 -1.24
N SER A 7 18.59 11.95 -1.03
CA SER A 7 18.42 13.38 -0.81
C SER A 7 17.84 13.97 -2.10
N PHE A 8 16.95 14.96 -1.94
CA PHE A 8 16.47 15.76 -3.07
C PHE A 8 17.04 17.16 -2.91
N PRO A 9 18.27 17.43 -3.41
CA PRO A 9 18.95 18.70 -3.20
C PRO A 9 18.14 19.89 -3.69
N SER A 10 17.42 19.73 -4.81
CA SER A 10 16.57 20.76 -5.40
C SER A 10 15.42 21.23 -4.50
N GLN A 11 14.99 20.40 -3.55
CA GLN A 11 13.94 20.75 -2.58
C GLN A 11 14.47 20.84 -1.14
N ASN A 12 15.79 20.70 -0.93
CA ASN A 12 16.42 20.63 0.39
C ASN A 12 15.72 19.65 1.35
N ARG A 13 15.20 18.54 0.83
CA ARG A 13 14.51 17.50 1.62
C ARG A 13 15.38 16.26 1.75
N ALA A 14 15.39 15.70 2.96
CA ALA A 14 16.17 14.52 3.31
C ALA A 14 15.65 13.23 2.63
N SER A 15 14.42 13.23 2.08
CA SER A 15 13.81 12.08 1.40
C SER A 15 12.73 12.51 0.39
N VAL A 16 12.54 11.73 -0.68
CA VAL A 16 11.40 11.84 -1.59
C VAL A 16 10.12 11.37 -0.89
N CYS A 17 9.09 12.21 -0.85
CA CYS A 17 7.79 11.89 -0.24
C CYS A 17 6.64 12.21 -1.21
N ILE A 18 5.59 11.40 -1.18
CA ILE A 18 4.31 11.73 -1.83
C ILE A 18 3.60 12.79 -0.98
N THR A 19 3.01 13.79 -1.65
CA THR A 19 2.17 14.82 -1.02
C THR A 19 0.79 14.81 -1.65
N ALA A 20 -0.15 15.58 -1.11
CA ALA A 20 -1.50 15.71 -1.69
C ALA A 20 -1.53 16.33 -3.10
N ALA A 21 -0.43 16.90 -3.58
CA ALA A 21 -0.32 17.52 -4.91
C ALA A 21 0.70 16.83 -5.83
N LEU A 22 1.58 15.99 -5.29
CA LEU A 22 2.66 15.37 -6.04
C LEU A 22 2.76 13.88 -5.74
N TYR A 23 2.58 13.09 -6.79
CA TYR A 23 2.90 11.68 -6.79
C TYR A 23 4.31 11.45 -7.36
N ASP A 24 5.16 10.75 -6.59
CA ASP A 24 6.46 10.26 -7.05
C ASP A 24 6.62 8.80 -6.62
N ARG A 25 6.72 7.91 -7.60
CA ARG A 25 6.84 6.47 -7.43
C ARG A 25 8.00 6.07 -6.51
N ARG A 26 9.11 6.80 -6.51
CA ARG A 26 10.32 6.48 -5.73
C ARG A 26 10.10 6.60 -4.23
N ALA A 27 9.11 7.40 -3.80
CA ALA A 27 8.76 7.52 -2.38
C ALA A 27 8.30 6.17 -1.78
N LEU A 28 7.77 5.25 -2.60
CA LEU A 28 7.35 3.91 -2.16
C LEU A 28 8.52 2.95 -1.91
N ASP A 29 9.74 3.33 -2.29
CA ASP A 29 10.97 2.58 -2.04
C ASP A 29 11.70 3.03 -0.76
N CYS A 30 11.12 3.95 0.02
CA CYS A 30 11.67 4.39 1.29
C CYS A 30 11.78 3.23 2.31
N THR A 31 12.95 3.11 2.95
CA THR A 31 13.24 2.10 3.98
C THR A 31 12.72 2.50 5.36
N ALA A 32 12.59 3.80 5.61
CA ALA A 32 12.09 4.34 6.88
C ALA A 32 10.56 4.21 6.96
N ILE A 33 10.05 3.69 8.08
CA ILE A 33 8.62 3.41 8.25
C ILE A 33 7.76 4.68 8.30
N LEU A 34 8.22 5.74 8.98
CA LEU A 34 7.41 6.95 9.17
C LEU A 34 7.23 7.76 7.86
N PRO A 35 8.29 8.04 7.07
CA PRO A 35 8.12 8.72 5.77
C PRO A 35 7.31 7.90 4.77
N LEU A 36 7.44 6.57 4.81
CA LEU A 36 6.64 5.68 3.98
C LEU A 36 5.17 5.73 4.37
N ILE A 37 4.83 5.66 5.66
CA ILE A 37 3.44 5.83 6.13
C ILE A 37 2.90 7.18 5.69
N ASN A 38 3.65 8.27 5.85
CA ASN A 38 3.22 9.60 5.42
C ASN A 38 2.91 9.65 3.92
N SER A 39 3.79 9.06 3.10
CA SER A 39 3.59 8.96 1.65
C SER A 39 2.38 8.11 1.28
N LEU A 40 2.15 6.98 1.96
CA LEU A 40 0.98 6.12 1.75
C LEU A 40 -0.33 6.79 2.18
N THR A 41 -0.32 7.61 3.24
CA THR A 41 -1.48 8.40 3.66
C THR A 41 -1.89 9.39 2.56
N HIS A 42 -0.93 10.16 2.03
CA HIS A 42 -1.22 11.07 0.92
C HIS A 42 -1.61 10.32 -0.36
N LEU A 43 -0.99 9.17 -0.64
CA LEU A 43 -1.36 8.33 -1.78
C LEU A 43 -2.78 7.77 -1.66
N THR A 44 -3.23 7.45 -0.45
CA THR A 44 -4.60 6.98 -0.19
C THR A 44 -5.62 8.05 -0.59
N TYR A 45 -5.34 9.31 -0.27
CA TYR A 45 -6.16 10.45 -0.72
C TYR A 45 -6.12 10.59 -2.25
N LEU A 46 -4.93 10.61 -2.86
CA LEU A 46 -4.77 10.77 -4.31
C LEU A 46 -5.43 9.65 -5.12
N THR A 47 -5.31 8.39 -4.67
CA THR A 47 -5.95 7.25 -5.33
C THR A 47 -7.47 7.28 -5.20
N SER A 48 -8.01 7.93 -4.17
CA SER A 48 -9.45 8.16 -4.02
C SER A 48 -9.96 9.24 -4.97
N THR A 49 -9.26 10.37 -5.06
CA THR A 49 -9.76 11.58 -5.76
C THR A 49 -9.38 11.66 -7.22
N SER A 50 -8.20 11.15 -7.62
CA SER A 50 -7.66 11.37 -8.97
C SER A 50 -7.66 10.09 -9.82
N PRO A 51 -8.46 10.02 -10.91
CA PRO A 51 -8.39 8.91 -11.86
C PRO A 51 -7.04 8.84 -12.55
N ARG A 52 -6.42 9.99 -12.83
CA ARG A 52 -5.11 10.06 -13.46
C ARG A 52 -4.02 9.41 -12.62
N ILE A 53 -4.05 9.59 -11.30
CA ILE A 53 -3.10 8.90 -10.41
C ILE A 53 -3.31 7.39 -10.44
N ARG A 54 -4.57 6.91 -10.50
CA ARG A 54 -4.85 5.48 -10.62
C ARG A 54 -4.26 4.90 -11.90
N GLU A 55 -4.39 5.60 -13.03
CA GLU A 55 -3.77 5.20 -14.30
C GLU A 55 -2.24 5.17 -14.23
N ILE A 56 -1.62 6.24 -13.71
CA ILE A 56 -0.16 6.31 -13.59
C ILE A 56 0.38 5.15 -12.76
N LEU A 57 -0.29 4.83 -11.65
CA LEU A 57 0.10 3.77 -10.72
C LEU A 57 0.08 2.36 -11.35
N THR A 58 -0.75 2.13 -12.39
CA THR A 58 -0.78 0.84 -13.11
C THR A 58 0.27 0.75 -14.23
N MET A 59 0.77 1.90 -14.69
CA MET A 59 1.76 2.00 -15.78
C MET A 59 3.21 2.03 -15.26
N ASP A 60 3.46 2.63 -14.10
CA ASP A 60 4.81 2.90 -13.59
C ASP A 60 5.36 1.85 -12.62
N GLY A 61 4.64 0.75 -12.41
CA GLY A 61 5.03 -0.30 -11.47
C GLY A 61 4.74 0.04 -9.99
N GLY A 62 3.95 1.08 -9.72
CA GLY A 62 3.48 1.48 -8.38
C GLY A 62 2.63 0.43 -7.71
N LEU A 63 1.76 -0.20 -8.47
CA LEU A 63 0.84 -1.22 -7.99
C LEU A 63 1.59 -2.47 -7.48
N GLU A 64 2.56 -2.96 -8.24
CA GLU A 64 3.40 -4.09 -7.90
C GLU A 64 4.23 -3.80 -6.64
N ARG A 65 4.64 -2.55 -6.44
CA ARG A 65 5.33 -2.14 -5.22
C ARG A 65 4.40 -2.12 -4.02
N LEU A 66 3.18 -1.63 -4.16
CA LEU A 66 2.18 -1.70 -3.09
C LEU A 66 1.88 -3.14 -2.71
N VAL A 67 1.70 -4.03 -3.69
CA VAL A 67 1.51 -5.47 -3.43
C VAL A 67 2.74 -6.08 -2.74
N ARG A 68 3.95 -5.69 -3.13
CA ARG A 68 5.18 -6.12 -2.43
C ARG A 68 5.21 -5.63 -0.98
N ILE A 69 4.78 -4.39 -0.69
CA ILE A 69 4.66 -3.88 0.69
C ILE A 69 3.66 -4.74 1.48
N LEU A 70 2.52 -5.10 0.88
CA LEU A 70 1.52 -5.95 1.52
C LEU A 70 2.04 -7.36 1.85
N LYS A 71 2.79 -7.97 0.93
CA LYS A 71 3.38 -9.31 1.12
C LYS A 71 4.55 -9.33 2.10
N THR A 72 5.33 -8.25 2.18
CA THR A 72 6.56 -8.19 3.00
C THR A 72 6.29 -7.71 4.43
N THR A 73 5.19 -7.00 4.66
CA THR A 73 4.93 -6.39 5.97
C THR A 73 4.39 -7.41 6.95
N LYS A 74 5.20 -7.74 7.96
CA LYS A 74 4.77 -8.49 9.14
C LYS A 74 4.04 -7.55 10.10
N VAL A 75 2.77 -7.81 10.38
CA VAL A 75 1.93 -7.00 11.27
C VAL A 75 2.22 -7.34 12.73
N ASN A 76 3.44 -7.06 13.17
CA ASN A 76 3.86 -7.28 14.57
C ASN A 76 3.66 -6.01 15.42
N ASP A 77 3.88 -4.84 14.81
CA ASP A 77 3.80 -3.54 15.46
C ASP A 77 2.62 -2.72 14.94
N LYS A 78 2.07 -1.84 15.78
CA LYS A 78 1.00 -0.88 15.39
C LYS A 78 1.36 -0.08 14.14
N ARG A 79 2.62 0.34 14.00
CA ARG A 79 3.10 1.09 12.83
C ARG A 79 3.16 0.23 11.57
N SER A 80 3.56 -1.03 11.70
CA SER A 80 3.58 -1.98 10.58
C SER A 80 2.17 -2.33 10.13
N GLY A 81 1.22 -2.47 11.07
CA GLY A 81 -0.20 -2.58 10.78
C GLY A 81 -0.73 -1.37 10.03
N TRP A 82 -0.45 -0.15 10.49
CA TRP A 82 -0.85 1.07 9.78
C TRP A 82 -0.29 1.11 8.36
N LYS A 83 1.01 0.83 8.18
CA LYS A 83 1.65 0.75 6.86
C LYS A 83 0.94 -0.24 5.95
N TRP A 84 0.61 -1.43 6.46
CA TRP A 84 -0.13 -2.44 5.71
C TRP A 84 -1.54 -1.94 5.33
N SER A 85 -2.28 -1.38 6.28
CA SER A 85 -3.63 -0.88 6.05
C SER A 85 -3.68 0.25 5.01
N MET A 86 -2.74 1.20 5.05
CA MET A 86 -2.70 2.28 4.06
C MET A 86 -2.32 1.75 2.66
N ALA A 87 -1.37 0.80 2.58
CA ALA A 87 -1.03 0.17 1.32
C ALA A 87 -2.22 -0.62 0.75
N PHE A 88 -2.96 -1.33 1.60
CA PHE A 88 -4.13 -2.10 1.21
C PHE A 88 -5.23 -1.16 0.69
N GLN A 89 -5.47 -0.06 1.42
CA GLN A 89 -6.45 0.95 1.02
C GLN A 89 -6.11 1.61 -0.33
N CYS A 90 -4.82 1.87 -0.59
CA CYS A 90 -4.39 2.40 -1.90
C CYS A 90 -4.75 1.43 -3.03
N VAL A 91 -4.43 0.13 -2.89
CA VAL A 91 -4.76 -0.88 -3.90
C VAL A 91 -6.26 -1.06 -4.06
N ALA A 92 -7.00 -1.11 -2.95
CA ALA A 92 -8.46 -1.22 -2.96
C ALA A 92 -9.12 -0.01 -3.65
N ASN A 93 -8.65 1.21 -3.37
CA ASN A 93 -9.14 2.42 -4.03
C ASN A 93 -8.94 2.38 -5.54
N VAL A 94 -7.79 1.86 -6.00
CA VAL A 94 -7.47 1.70 -7.42
C VAL A 94 -8.38 0.67 -8.08
N GLY A 95 -8.62 -0.47 -7.42
CA GLY A 95 -9.50 -1.52 -7.95
C GLY A 95 -10.98 -1.13 -7.99
N VAL A 96 -11.50 -0.54 -6.91
CA VAL A 96 -12.94 -0.20 -6.80
C VAL A 96 -13.33 0.96 -7.73
N ARG A 97 -12.45 1.95 -7.90
CA ARG A 97 -12.71 3.16 -8.71
C ARG A 97 -12.06 3.12 -10.09
N GLY A 98 -11.49 1.97 -10.47
CA GLY A 98 -10.78 1.78 -11.72
C GLY A 98 -11.69 1.27 -12.85
N SER A 99 -11.28 1.51 -14.09
CA SER A 99 -11.84 0.83 -15.27
C SER A 99 -11.56 -0.67 -15.22
N GLU A 100 -12.18 -1.43 -16.13
CA GLU A 100 -11.86 -2.86 -16.31
C GLU A 100 -10.36 -3.10 -16.51
N THR A 101 -9.70 -2.30 -17.36
CA THR A 101 -8.26 -2.39 -17.59
C THR A 101 -7.43 -2.24 -16.31
N ILE A 102 -7.80 -1.29 -15.44
CA ILE A 102 -7.14 -1.10 -14.14
C ILE A 102 -7.39 -2.30 -13.23
N ARG A 103 -8.62 -2.84 -13.20
CA ARG A 103 -8.96 -4.01 -12.38
C ARG A 103 -8.18 -5.25 -12.81
N THR A 104 -8.00 -5.48 -14.11
CA THR A 104 -7.14 -6.56 -14.63
C THR A 104 -5.70 -6.38 -14.18
N ARG A 105 -5.15 -5.15 -14.24
CA ARG A 105 -3.79 -4.87 -13.75
C ARG A 105 -3.62 -5.09 -12.25
N VAL A 106 -4.65 -4.84 -11.43
CA VAL A 106 -4.64 -5.18 -9.99
C VAL A 106 -4.52 -6.69 -9.76
N VAL A 107 -5.19 -7.48 -10.59
CA VAL A 107 -5.06 -8.95 -10.57
C VAL A 107 -3.66 -9.36 -10.99
N ASP A 108 -3.16 -8.84 -12.11
CA ASP A 108 -1.82 -9.13 -12.65
C ASP A 108 -0.69 -8.75 -11.68
N ALA A 109 -0.85 -7.66 -10.95
CA ALA A 109 0.11 -7.23 -9.91
C ALA A 109 0.18 -8.20 -8.72
N GLY A 110 -0.72 -9.21 -8.67
CA GLY A 110 -0.71 -10.28 -7.68
C GLY A 110 -1.43 -9.93 -6.38
N MET A 111 -2.53 -9.17 -6.48
CA MET A 111 -3.39 -8.83 -5.34
C MET A 111 -4.26 -10.01 -4.88
N VAL A 112 -4.64 -10.92 -5.78
CA VAL A 112 -5.52 -12.07 -5.45
C VAL A 112 -4.97 -12.94 -4.32
N PRO A 113 -3.68 -13.37 -4.32
CA PRO A 113 -3.11 -14.11 -3.20
C PRO A 113 -3.18 -13.37 -1.86
N VAL A 114 -3.04 -12.03 -1.87
CA VAL A 114 -3.12 -11.20 -0.65
C VAL A 114 -4.53 -11.24 -0.08
N ILE A 115 -5.56 -11.13 -0.93
CA ILE A 115 -6.96 -11.22 -0.51
C ILE A 115 -7.26 -12.60 0.06
N ILE A 116 -6.79 -13.66 -0.58
CA ILE A 116 -6.96 -15.04 -0.08
C ILE A 116 -6.36 -15.18 1.32
N THR A 117 -5.15 -14.64 1.56
CA THR A 117 -4.53 -14.71 2.90
C THR A 117 -5.33 -13.96 3.95
N VAL A 118 -5.90 -12.79 3.60
CA VAL A 118 -6.74 -12.01 4.52
C VAL A 118 -8.03 -12.78 4.87
N LEU A 119 -8.67 -13.39 3.88
CA LEU A 119 -9.90 -14.16 4.09
C LEU A 119 -9.64 -15.43 4.91
N ASP A 120 -8.55 -16.15 4.64
CA ASP A 120 -8.15 -17.33 5.42
C ASP A 120 -7.88 -16.97 6.89
N ASN A 121 -7.18 -15.86 7.14
CA ASN A 121 -6.97 -15.37 8.51
C ASN A 121 -8.27 -14.98 9.21
N PHE A 122 -9.23 -14.42 8.46
CA PHE A 122 -10.55 -14.08 9.00
C PHE A 122 -11.37 -15.32 9.36
N LEU A 123 -11.37 -16.35 8.49
CA LEU A 123 -12.06 -17.61 8.77
C LEU A 123 -11.49 -18.30 10.02
N LYS A 124 -10.15 -18.37 10.14
CA LYS A 124 -9.49 -18.89 11.35
C LYS A 124 -9.90 -18.12 12.61
N ALA A 125 -9.95 -16.79 12.54
CA ALA A 125 -10.39 -15.98 13.67
C ALA A 125 -11.87 -16.23 14.04
N LEU A 126 -12.74 -16.43 13.05
CA LEU A 126 -14.14 -16.79 13.28
C LEU A 126 -14.28 -18.16 13.95
N ASP A 127 -13.49 -19.15 13.52
CA ASP A 127 -13.52 -20.49 14.10
C ASP A 127 -13.05 -20.47 15.57
N HIS A 128 -12.02 -19.68 15.90
CA HIS A 128 -11.61 -19.47 17.29
C HIS A 128 -12.73 -18.87 18.15
N VAL A 129 -13.41 -17.83 17.66
CA VAL A 129 -14.52 -17.20 18.39
C VAL A 129 -15.72 -18.15 18.55
N ARG A 130 -15.94 -19.08 17.61
CA ARG A 130 -16.98 -20.10 17.74
C ARG A 130 -16.62 -21.12 18.82
N LEU A 131 -15.38 -21.60 18.85
CA LEU A 131 -14.90 -22.53 19.87
C LEU A 131 -14.98 -21.92 21.28
N GLU A 132 -14.69 -20.62 21.43
CA GLU A 132 -14.84 -19.91 22.71
C GLU A 132 -16.29 -19.77 23.17
N LYS A 133 -17.26 -19.78 22.26
CA LYS A 133 -18.70 -19.70 22.61
C LYS A 133 -19.31 -21.05 22.96
N GLU A 134 -18.64 -22.14 22.60
CA GLU A 134 -19.07 -23.52 22.88
C GLU A 134 -18.47 -24.07 24.18
N GLN A 135 -17.53 -23.33 24.82
CA GLN A 135 -17.00 -23.56 26.16
C GLN A 135 -17.76 -22.75 27.22
#